data_AF-A0A929E929-F1
#
_entry.id   AF-A0A929E929-F1
#
_cell.length_a   1.000
_cell.length_b   1.000
_cell.length_c   1.000
_cell.angle_alpha   90.00
_cell.angle_beta   90.00
_cell.angle_gamma   90.00
#
_symmetry.space_group_name_H-M   'P 1'
#
loop_
_entity.id
_entity.type
_entity.pdbx_description
1 polymer ?
#
loop_
_entity_poly.entity_id
_entity_poly.type
_entity_poly.pdbx_seq_one_letter_code
_entity_poly.pdbx_strand_id
1 'polypeptide(L)'
;MANEDIKMLRKTILDYYKWLESGDQYRGNPSHIRYSQILMDFLFFAIDRDMTWQQMFTLQTLSAFQSWSGFKGASRALITFSGYLFNQGRIDQPLKIPKPKIPLPNIYEDYLRYQQHGLQVSSGHLRQVRRLLNLFLVYLKSVQIELSHLKIEHLDAFMAEFKVTDSSRRLYGYYLRGFLKYLYHERGIIGKDLAPLLVGPRWFEKTKPPKFLRPHEVKKLFCSLHLKTPVGIRTYAIVHLAYFLGLRPVEISRITLDDIFFSKGELILSTRKADNPITLPVPEKVLKAMAAYVLKARPKSPDR
;
A
#
# COMPACT_ATOMS: atom_id res chain seq x y z
N MET A 1 -26.62 25.00 13.72
CA MET A 1 -25.36 24.27 13.96
C MET A 1 -24.77 23.76 12.65
N ALA A 2 -25.50 22.94 11.87
CA ALA A 2 -25.00 22.42 10.58
C ALA A 2 -24.55 23.51 9.56
N ASN A 3 -25.21 24.68 9.51
CA ASN A 3 -24.80 25.78 8.62
C ASN A 3 -23.40 26.35 8.97
N GLU A 4 -23.00 26.36 10.25
CA GLU A 4 -21.64 26.77 10.65
C GLU A 4 -20.60 25.69 10.31
N ASP A 5 -20.97 24.42 10.49
CA ASP A 5 -20.11 23.28 10.14
C ASP A 5 -19.86 23.19 8.63
N ILE A 6 -20.87 23.47 7.80
CA ILE A 6 -20.73 23.53 6.33
C ILE A 6 -19.84 24.70 5.90
N LYS A 7 -19.95 25.86 6.56
CA LYS A 7 -19.03 26.99 6.33
C LYS A 7 -17.60 26.62 6.72
N MET A 8 -17.43 25.89 7.82
CA MET A 8 -16.12 25.37 8.26
C MET A 8 -15.55 24.37 7.24
N LEU A 9 -16.38 23.47 6.70
CA LEU A 9 -15.97 22.50 5.68
C LEU A 9 -15.54 23.20 4.39
N ARG A 10 -16.33 24.16 3.90
CA ARG A 10 -15.97 24.95 2.72
C ARG A 10 -14.63 25.67 2.93
N LYS A 11 -14.43 26.32 4.08
CA LYS A 11 -13.18 27.02 4.40
C LYS A 11 -12.00 26.06 4.43
N THR A 12 -12.13 24.93 5.10
CA THR A 12 -11.04 23.94 5.20
C THR A 12 -10.72 23.26 3.87
N ILE A 13 -11.70 23.05 2.98
CA ILE A 13 -11.46 22.58 1.60
C ILE A 13 -10.67 23.63 0.81
N LEU A 14 -11.00 24.92 0.94
CA LEU A 14 -10.23 26.00 0.29
C LEU A 14 -8.82 26.12 0.86
N ASP A 15 -8.65 26.00 2.17
CA ASP A 15 -7.33 26.01 2.82
C ASP A 15 -6.50 24.79 2.39
N TYR A 16 -7.14 23.62 2.28
CA TYR A 16 -6.51 22.41 1.74
C TYR A 16 -6.11 22.57 0.26
N TYR A 17 -6.94 23.24 -0.55
CA TYR A 17 -6.62 23.56 -1.93
C TYR A 17 -5.41 24.50 -2.03
N LYS A 18 -5.38 25.57 -1.23
CA LYS A 18 -4.22 26.47 -1.13
C LYS A 18 -2.97 25.75 -0.62
N TRP A 19 -3.13 24.84 0.34
CA TRP A 19 -2.04 23.99 0.82
C TRP A 19 -1.51 23.06 -0.28
N LEU A 20 -2.39 22.49 -1.11
CA LEU A 20 -2.00 21.70 -2.27
C LEU A 20 -1.33 22.54 -3.36
N GLU A 21 -1.75 23.79 -3.58
CA GLU A 21 -1.15 24.71 -4.57
C GLU A 21 0.18 25.31 -4.13
N SER A 22 0.33 25.60 -2.84
CA SER A 22 1.59 26.07 -2.22
C SER A 22 2.59 24.93 -2.04
N GLY A 23 2.10 23.70 -1.91
CA GLY A 23 2.87 22.49 -2.17
C GLY A 23 3.17 22.38 -3.65
N ASP A 24 4.23 23.03 -4.12
CA ASP A 24 4.81 22.95 -5.47
C ASP A 24 5.17 21.50 -5.90
N GLN A 25 4.90 20.53 -5.01
CA GLN A 25 4.93 19.09 -5.20
C GLN A 25 3.80 18.51 -6.07
N TYR A 26 2.77 19.30 -6.40
CA TYR A 26 1.49 18.76 -6.88
C TYR A 26 0.82 19.56 -8.01
N ARG A 27 1.40 20.70 -8.43
CA ARG A 27 0.89 21.47 -9.59
C ARG A 27 0.85 20.59 -10.85
N GLY A 28 -0.35 20.42 -11.43
CA GLY A 28 -0.57 19.75 -12.71
C GLY A 28 -0.74 18.22 -12.70
N ASN A 29 -0.79 17.54 -11.53
CA ASN A 29 -1.11 16.11 -11.52
C ASN A 29 -2.61 15.91 -11.78
N PRO A 30 -3.03 15.07 -12.77
CA PRO A 30 -4.44 14.73 -13.00
C PRO A 30 -5.16 14.22 -11.74
N SER A 31 -4.39 13.68 -10.78
CA SER A 31 -4.90 13.23 -9.48
C SER A 31 -5.40 14.37 -8.59
N HIS A 32 -4.87 15.60 -8.67
CA HIS A 32 -5.30 16.73 -7.83
C HIS A 32 -6.60 17.36 -8.31
N ILE A 33 -6.73 17.56 -9.63
CA ILE A 33 -7.97 18.05 -10.24
C ILE A 33 -9.12 17.09 -9.89
N ARG A 34 -8.84 15.80 -9.90
CA ARG A 34 -9.80 14.78 -9.48
C ARG A 34 -10.12 14.86 -7.98
N TYR A 35 -9.15 15.16 -7.12
CA TYR A 35 -9.37 15.24 -5.67
C TYR A 35 -10.15 16.51 -5.30
N SER A 36 -9.92 17.64 -5.97
CA SER A 36 -10.71 18.85 -5.75
C SER A 36 -12.18 18.64 -6.17
N GLN A 37 -12.42 17.99 -7.30
CA GLN A 37 -13.78 17.60 -7.72
C GLN A 37 -14.46 16.70 -6.68
N ILE A 38 -13.76 15.67 -6.19
CA ILE A 38 -14.30 14.77 -5.16
C ILE A 38 -14.62 15.51 -3.85
N LEU A 39 -13.79 16.47 -3.42
CA LEU A 39 -14.05 17.22 -2.19
C LEU A 39 -15.20 18.22 -2.36
N MET A 40 -15.39 18.78 -3.56
CA MET A 40 -16.58 19.59 -3.86
C MET A 40 -17.84 18.74 -3.86
N ASP A 41 -17.80 17.53 -4.43
CA ASP A 41 -18.88 16.55 -4.32
C ASP A 41 -19.19 16.17 -2.87
N PHE A 42 -18.15 16.03 -2.04
CA PHE A 42 -18.33 15.78 -0.62
C PHE A 42 -18.99 16.95 0.11
N LEU A 43 -18.68 18.19 -0.28
CA LEU A 43 -19.37 19.37 0.24
C LEU A 43 -20.87 19.33 -0.12
N PHE A 44 -21.22 19.01 -1.37
CA PHE A 44 -22.62 18.87 -1.77
C PHE A 44 -23.33 17.74 -1.02
N PHE A 45 -22.67 16.60 -0.85
CA PHE A 45 -23.18 15.48 -0.05
C PHE A 45 -23.43 15.87 1.42
N ALA A 46 -22.53 16.65 2.02
CA ALA A 46 -22.68 17.10 3.40
C ALA A 46 -23.83 18.12 3.56
N ILE A 47 -24.03 18.98 2.54
CA ILE A 47 -25.14 19.94 2.49
C ILE A 47 -26.48 19.21 2.35
N ASP A 48 -26.57 18.26 1.42
CA ASP A 48 -27.80 17.49 1.15
C ASP A 48 -28.30 16.71 2.38
N ARG A 49 -27.37 16.29 3.25
CA ARG A 49 -27.67 15.50 4.45
C ARG A 49 -27.63 16.27 5.77
N ASP A 50 -27.50 17.60 5.72
CA ASP A 50 -27.40 18.48 6.89
C ASP A 50 -26.42 17.97 7.96
N MET A 51 -25.23 17.53 7.53
CA MET A 51 -24.28 16.82 8.40
C MET A 51 -23.56 17.77 9.35
N THR A 52 -23.31 17.31 10.59
CA THR A 52 -22.43 18.02 11.53
C THR A 52 -20.96 17.67 11.33
N TRP A 53 -20.04 18.52 11.82
CA TRP A 53 -18.59 18.33 11.66
C TRP A 53 -18.10 16.96 12.13
N GLN A 54 -18.60 16.49 13.27
CA GLN A 54 -18.23 15.18 13.83
C GLN A 54 -18.75 14.02 12.96
N GLN A 55 -19.93 14.17 12.36
CA GLN A 55 -20.51 13.14 11.49
C GLN A 55 -19.78 13.04 10.14
N MET A 56 -19.25 14.15 9.62
CA MET A 56 -18.56 14.20 8.32
C MET A 56 -17.35 13.25 8.26
N PHE A 57 -16.60 13.12 9.36
CA PHE A 57 -15.38 12.32 9.41
C PHE A 57 -15.57 10.97 10.13
N THR A 58 -16.65 10.26 9.79
CA THR A 58 -16.89 8.89 10.25
C THR A 58 -16.81 7.87 9.12
N LEU A 59 -16.64 6.58 9.48
CA LEU A 59 -16.62 5.49 8.50
C LEU A 59 -17.96 5.28 7.80
N GLN A 60 -19.06 5.54 8.50
CA GLN A 60 -20.41 5.45 7.93
C GLN A 60 -20.58 6.47 6.81
N THR A 61 -20.20 7.72 7.07
CA THR A 61 -20.20 8.81 6.09
C THR A 61 -19.31 8.52 4.89
N LEU A 62 -18.10 8.00 5.13
CA LEU A 62 -17.18 7.61 4.05
C LEU A 62 -17.81 6.55 3.12
N SER A 63 -18.48 5.54 3.69
CA SER A 63 -19.16 4.51 2.90
C SER A 63 -20.38 5.04 2.15
N ALA A 64 -21.18 5.90 2.79
CA ALA A 64 -22.35 6.53 2.18
C ALA A 64 -21.95 7.44 1.02
N PHE A 65 -20.91 8.25 1.20
CA PHE A 65 -20.37 9.11 0.14
C PHE A 65 -19.77 8.31 -1.01
N GLN A 66 -19.10 7.19 -0.73
CA GLN A 66 -18.56 6.33 -1.78
C GLN A 66 -19.68 5.76 -2.67
N SER A 67 -20.81 5.38 -2.08
CA SER A 67 -21.98 4.92 -2.82
C SER A 67 -22.69 6.05 -3.57
N TRP A 68 -22.66 7.28 -3.03
CA TRP A 68 -23.33 8.44 -3.62
C TRP A 68 -22.55 9.09 -4.77
N SER A 69 -21.24 9.30 -4.62
CA SER A 69 -20.44 10.15 -5.53
C SER A 69 -20.12 9.53 -6.90
N GLY A 70 -20.25 8.20 -7.06
CA GLY A 70 -19.87 7.49 -8.29
C GLY A 70 -18.38 7.58 -8.68
N PHE A 71 -17.57 8.40 -8.00
CA PHE A 71 -16.16 8.62 -8.30
C PHE A 71 -15.30 7.44 -7.82
N LYS A 72 -14.61 6.78 -8.76
CA LYS A 72 -13.53 5.85 -8.42
C LYS A 72 -12.46 6.59 -7.60
N GLY A 73 -12.17 6.13 -6.39
CA GLY A 73 -11.16 6.73 -5.52
C GLY A 73 -11.66 7.82 -4.55
N ALA A 74 -12.98 8.03 -4.45
CA ALA A 74 -13.61 8.96 -3.50
C ALA A 74 -13.07 8.80 -2.06
N SER A 75 -12.99 7.56 -1.58
CA SER A 75 -12.52 7.25 -0.23
C SER A 75 -11.06 7.64 -0.01
N ARG A 76 -10.22 7.59 -1.05
CA ARG A 76 -8.80 7.96 -0.94
C ARG A 76 -8.64 9.47 -0.76
N ALA A 77 -9.41 10.28 -1.49
CA ALA A 77 -9.39 11.74 -1.36
C ALA A 77 -9.82 12.18 0.04
N LEU A 78 -10.89 11.59 0.58
CA LEU A 78 -11.36 11.87 1.94
C LEU A 78 -10.37 11.40 3.02
N ILE A 79 -9.73 10.24 2.84
CA ILE A 79 -8.66 9.80 3.74
C ILE A 79 -7.51 10.82 3.73
N THR A 80 -7.05 11.26 2.55
CA THR A 80 -5.97 12.25 2.48
C THR A 80 -6.36 13.60 3.08
N PHE A 81 -7.59 14.05 2.84
CA PHE A 81 -8.11 15.30 3.42
C PHE A 81 -8.24 15.21 4.94
N SER A 82 -8.74 14.09 5.47
CA SER A 82 -8.77 13.87 6.93
C SER A 82 -7.37 13.83 7.55
N GLY A 83 -6.37 13.27 6.85
CA GLY A 83 -4.98 13.32 7.29
C GLY A 83 -4.46 14.75 7.39
N TYR A 84 -4.79 15.60 6.43
CA TYR A 84 -4.47 17.03 6.48
C TYR A 84 -5.16 17.72 7.67
N LEU A 85 -6.45 17.49 7.89
CA LEU A 85 -7.19 18.08 9.01
C LEU A 85 -6.62 17.64 10.36
N PHE A 86 -6.23 16.37 10.50
CA PHE A 86 -5.58 15.85 11.69
C PHE A 86 -4.25 16.57 11.97
N ASN A 87 -3.40 16.75 10.95
CA ASN A 87 -2.14 17.48 11.10
C ASN A 87 -2.34 18.96 11.46
N GLN A 88 -3.50 19.54 11.15
CA GLN A 88 -3.89 20.90 11.54
C GLN A 88 -4.62 20.96 12.90
N GLY A 89 -4.76 19.83 13.62
CA GLY A 89 -5.45 19.74 14.91
C GLY A 89 -6.97 19.96 14.82
N ARG A 90 -7.59 19.77 13.64
CA ARG A 90 -9.03 20.02 13.40
C ARG A 90 -9.92 18.81 13.65
N ILE A 91 -9.33 17.62 13.73
CA ILE A 91 -10.00 16.37 14.07
C ILE A 91 -9.07 15.53 14.95
N ASP A 92 -9.64 14.71 15.82
CA ASP A 92 -8.86 13.91 16.78
C ASP A 92 -8.14 12.73 16.14
N GLN A 93 -8.68 12.17 15.06
CA GLN A 93 -8.09 11.05 14.35
C GLN A 93 -8.36 11.12 12.84
N PRO A 94 -7.40 10.77 11.98
CA PRO A 94 -7.62 10.70 10.54
C PRO A 94 -8.51 9.51 10.18
N LEU A 95 -9.30 9.65 9.13
CA LEU A 95 -10.10 8.56 8.58
C LEU A 95 -9.16 7.43 8.14
N LYS A 96 -9.36 6.25 8.70
CA LYS A 96 -8.69 5.02 8.29
C LYS A 96 -9.76 4.02 7.92
N ILE A 97 -9.83 3.63 6.65
CA ILE A 97 -10.67 2.49 6.26
C ILE A 97 -10.13 1.28 7.03
N PRO A 98 -10.90 0.70 7.98
CA PRO A 98 -10.49 -0.53 8.61
C PRO A 98 -10.36 -1.55 7.50
N LYS A 99 -9.22 -2.23 7.43
CA LYS A 99 -9.09 -3.34 6.49
C LYS A 99 -9.95 -4.45 7.07
N PRO A 100 -11.14 -4.75 6.51
CA PRO A 100 -12.03 -5.72 7.11
C PRO A 100 -11.26 -7.03 7.23
N LYS A 101 -11.15 -7.54 8.45
CA LYS A 101 -10.72 -8.92 8.65
C LYS A 101 -11.89 -9.75 8.16
N ILE A 102 -11.75 -10.35 6.99
CA ILE A 102 -12.74 -11.29 6.48
C ILE A 102 -12.81 -12.41 7.52
N PRO A 103 -13.94 -12.58 8.23
CA PRO A 103 -14.02 -13.58 9.29
C PRO A 103 -13.91 -14.96 8.64
N LEU A 104 -12.93 -15.74 9.09
CA LEU A 104 -12.79 -17.11 8.64
C LEU A 104 -13.20 -18.06 9.77
N PRO A 105 -13.68 -19.27 9.44
CA PRO A 105 -13.93 -20.30 10.45
C PRO A 105 -12.65 -20.64 11.22
N ASN A 106 -12.82 -21.15 12.44
CA ASN A 106 -11.72 -21.38 13.40
C ASN A 106 -10.53 -22.11 12.80
N ILE A 107 -10.75 -23.16 12.00
CA ILE A 107 -9.66 -23.94 11.39
C ILE A 107 -8.70 -23.09 10.53
N TYR A 108 -9.25 -22.10 9.81
CA TYR A 108 -8.47 -21.20 8.97
C TYR A 108 -7.80 -20.09 9.80
N GLU A 109 -8.47 -19.59 10.85
CA GLU A 109 -7.88 -18.64 11.79
C GLU A 109 -6.70 -19.27 12.54
N ASP A 110 -6.84 -20.52 12.96
CA ASP A 110 -5.79 -21.28 13.65
C ASP A 110 -4.58 -21.49 12.73
N TYR A 111 -4.80 -21.75 11.44
CA TYR A 111 -3.70 -21.80 10.46
C TYR A 111 -2.99 -20.46 10.32
N LEU A 112 -3.72 -19.35 10.28
CA LEU A 112 -3.10 -18.01 10.20
C LEU A 112 -2.29 -17.70 11.45
N ARG A 113 -2.75 -18.12 12.63
CA ARG A 113 -1.98 -18.04 13.89
C ARG A 113 -0.75 -18.93 13.85
N TYR A 114 -0.89 -20.17 13.38
CA TYR A 114 0.22 -21.12 13.21
C TYR A 114 1.32 -20.52 12.32
N GLN A 115 0.97 -19.93 11.18
CA GLN A 115 1.94 -19.26 10.33
C GLN A 115 2.59 -18.06 11.04
N GLN A 116 1.81 -17.25 11.75
CA GLN A 116 2.30 -16.07 12.44
C GLN A 116 3.33 -16.43 13.52
N HIS A 117 3.05 -17.46 14.33
CA HIS A 117 3.92 -17.87 15.42
C HIS A 117 5.10 -18.73 14.96
N GLY A 118 4.87 -19.68 14.03
CA GLY A 118 5.89 -20.63 13.60
C GLY A 118 6.85 -20.10 12.54
N LEU A 119 6.42 -19.17 11.68
CA LEU A 119 7.19 -18.75 10.49
C LEU A 119 7.52 -17.25 10.46
N GLN A 120 7.15 -16.50 11.51
CA GLN A 120 7.38 -15.04 11.62
C GLN A 120 7.01 -14.26 10.34
N VAL A 121 5.93 -14.66 9.69
CA VAL A 121 5.53 -14.09 8.41
C VAL A 121 4.99 -12.68 8.56
N SER A 122 5.29 -11.82 7.58
CA SER A 122 4.80 -10.44 7.60
C SER A 122 3.28 -10.34 7.57
N SER A 123 2.72 -9.28 8.16
CA SER A 123 1.28 -8.99 8.11
C SER A 123 0.73 -8.85 6.69
N GLY A 124 1.57 -8.44 5.74
CA GLY A 124 1.24 -8.40 4.31
C GLY A 124 1.02 -9.79 3.72
N HIS A 125 1.91 -10.73 4.06
CA HIS A 125 1.79 -12.14 3.66
C HIS A 125 0.50 -12.76 4.20
N LEU A 126 0.25 -12.65 5.51
CA LEU A 126 -0.95 -13.18 6.17
C LEU A 126 -2.24 -12.63 5.54
N ARG A 127 -2.25 -11.35 5.13
CA ARG A 127 -3.41 -10.77 4.44
C ARG A 127 -3.68 -11.42 3.09
N GLN A 128 -2.63 -11.74 2.33
CA GLN A 128 -2.77 -12.38 1.03
C GLN A 128 -3.19 -13.84 1.18
N VAL A 129 -2.66 -14.55 2.17
CA VAL A 129 -3.10 -15.91 2.53
C VAL A 129 -4.57 -15.90 2.94
N ARG A 130 -4.97 -15.02 3.85
CA ARG A 130 -6.38 -14.86 4.30
C ARG A 130 -7.34 -14.64 3.12
N ARG A 131 -6.97 -13.79 2.16
CA ARG A 131 -7.80 -13.54 0.96
C ARG A 131 -7.98 -14.82 0.15
N LEU A 132 -6.92 -15.57 -0.08
CA LEU A 132 -7.02 -16.84 -0.80
C LEU A 132 -7.89 -17.85 -0.04
N LEU A 133 -7.68 -18.00 1.27
CA LEU A 133 -8.45 -18.93 2.10
C LEU A 133 -9.94 -18.59 2.12
N ASN A 134 -10.28 -17.29 2.10
CA ASN A 134 -11.67 -16.89 1.95
C ASN A 134 -12.25 -17.31 0.60
N LEU A 135 -11.52 -17.10 -0.50
CA LEU A 135 -11.98 -17.52 -1.82
C LEU A 135 -12.14 -19.04 -1.88
N PHE A 136 -11.21 -19.78 -1.29
CA PHE A 136 -11.27 -21.23 -1.18
C PHE A 136 -12.47 -21.69 -0.35
N LEU A 137 -12.75 -21.03 0.78
CA LEU A 137 -13.93 -21.31 1.61
C LEU A 137 -15.24 -21.07 0.85
N VAL A 138 -15.33 -19.96 0.11
CA VAL A 138 -16.51 -19.65 -0.72
C VAL A 138 -16.72 -20.73 -1.78
N TYR A 139 -15.64 -21.15 -2.46
CA TYR A 139 -15.67 -22.23 -3.44
C TYR A 139 -16.12 -23.58 -2.83
N LEU A 140 -15.56 -23.98 -1.69
CA LEU A 140 -15.95 -25.22 -1.03
C LEU A 140 -17.42 -25.21 -0.61
N LYS A 141 -17.94 -24.06 -0.18
CA LYS A 141 -19.37 -23.90 0.13
C LYS A 141 -20.26 -24.00 -1.11
N SER A 142 -19.86 -23.44 -2.26
CA SER A 142 -20.66 -23.51 -3.48
C SER A 142 -20.73 -24.92 -4.05
N VAL A 143 -19.67 -25.72 -3.89
CA VAL A 143 -19.63 -27.13 -4.34
C VAL A 143 -20.06 -28.10 -3.22
N GLN A 144 -20.36 -27.60 -2.01
CA GLN A 144 -20.79 -28.37 -0.84
C GLN A 144 -19.80 -29.48 -0.41
N ILE A 145 -18.51 -29.16 -0.42
CA ILE A 145 -17.43 -30.10 -0.04
C ILE A 145 -16.84 -29.71 1.31
N GLU A 146 -16.75 -30.68 2.21
CA GLU A 146 -16.05 -30.54 3.48
C GLU A 146 -14.54 -30.75 3.32
N LEU A 147 -13.76 -30.15 4.23
CA LEU A 147 -12.29 -30.27 4.20
C LEU A 147 -11.80 -31.73 4.32
N SER A 148 -12.52 -32.59 5.04
CA SER A 148 -12.20 -34.03 5.21
C SER A 148 -12.32 -34.83 3.92
N HIS A 149 -13.18 -34.42 3.00
CA HIS A 149 -13.47 -35.10 1.75
C HIS A 149 -12.75 -34.49 0.54
N LEU A 150 -11.78 -33.61 0.80
CA LEU A 150 -11.06 -32.89 -0.23
C LEU A 150 -10.26 -33.85 -1.15
N LYS A 151 -10.37 -33.63 -2.45
CA LYS A 151 -9.68 -34.36 -3.52
C LYS A 151 -8.91 -33.40 -4.42
N ILE A 152 -7.96 -33.93 -5.19
CA ILE A 152 -7.15 -33.13 -6.11
C ILE A 152 -7.99 -32.43 -7.18
N GLU A 153 -9.04 -33.08 -7.69
CA GLU A 153 -9.96 -32.53 -8.70
C GLU A 153 -10.61 -31.22 -8.25
N HIS A 154 -10.95 -31.11 -6.96
CA HIS A 154 -11.53 -29.90 -6.38
C HIS A 154 -10.51 -28.76 -6.30
N LEU A 155 -9.24 -29.10 -6.05
CA LEU A 155 -8.16 -28.11 -6.01
C LEU A 155 -7.83 -27.61 -7.42
N ASP A 156 -7.80 -28.50 -8.40
CA ASP A 156 -7.56 -28.14 -9.80
C ASP A 156 -8.69 -27.28 -10.36
N ALA A 157 -9.94 -27.65 -10.09
CA ALA A 157 -11.11 -26.86 -10.47
C ALA A 157 -11.07 -25.45 -9.84
N PHE A 158 -10.81 -25.36 -8.53
CA PHE A 158 -10.63 -24.07 -7.85
C PHE A 158 -9.52 -23.22 -8.48
N MET A 159 -8.37 -23.83 -8.77
CA MET A 159 -7.24 -23.12 -9.37
C MET A 159 -7.52 -22.66 -10.81
N ALA A 160 -8.40 -23.37 -11.54
CA ALA A 160 -8.84 -23.03 -12.89
C ALA A 160 -9.80 -21.83 -12.93
N GLU A 161 -10.56 -21.56 -11.85
CA GLU A 161 -11.44 -20.39 -11.78
C GLU A 161 -10.68 -19.05 -11.83
N PHE A 162 -9.40 -19.06 -11.45
CA PHE A 162 -8.58 -17.85 -11.45
C PHE A 162 -8.13 -17.43 -12.85
N LYS A 163 -8.80 -16.40 -13.38
CA LYS A 163 -8.37 -15.63 -14.55
C LYS A 163 -7.33 -14.57 -14.20
N VAL A 164 -6.21 -15.01 -13.61
CA VAL A 164 -5.10 -14.14 -13.16
C VAL A 164 -3.81 -14.43 -13.93
N THR A 165 -2.81 -13.57 -13.76
CA THR A 165 -1.47 -13.81 -14.32
C THR A 165 -0.86 -15.10 -13.77
N ASP A 166 -0.01 -15.75 -14.55
CA ASP A 166 0.69 -16.99 -14.15
C ASP A 166 1.47 -16.82 -12.83
N SER A 167 2.08 -15.64 -12.63
CA SER A 167 2.78 -15.29 -11.38
C SER A 167 1.85 -15.29 -10.16
N SER A 168 0.64 -14.76 -10.31
CA SER A 168 -0.37 -14.73 -9.26
C SER A 168 -0.92 -16.13 -8.99
N ARG A 169 -1.17 -16.93 -10.04
CA ARG A 169 -1.62 -18.33 -9.91
C ARG A 169 -0.59 -19.17 -9.16
N ARG A 170 0.72 -19.00 -9.43
CA ARG A 170 1.79 -19.66 -8.68
C ARG A 170 1.78 -19.27 -7.20
N LEU A 171 1.58 -17.99 -6.91
CA LEU A 171 1.51 -17.49 -5.55
C LEU A 171 0.33 -18.11 -4.79
N TYR A 172 -0.83 -18.22 -5.45
CA TYR A 172 -2.01 -18.88 -4.87
C TYR A 172 -1.75 -20.36 -4.61
N GLY A 173 -1.17 -21.08 -5.56
CA GLY A 173 -0.78 -22.48 -5.36
C GLY A 173 0.25 -22.65 -4.23
N TYR A 174 1.16 -21.70 -4.04
CA TYR A 174 2.08 -21.71 -2.89
C TYR A 174 1.34 -21.55 -1.55
N TYR A 175 0.42 -20.59 -1.43
CA TYR A 175 -0.36 -20.40 -0.21
C TYR A 175 -1.29 -21.59 0.08
N LEU A 176 -1.93 -22.14 -0.95
CA LEU A 176 -2.82 -23.28 -0.83
C LEU A 176 -2.05 -24.52 -0.37
N ARG A 177 -0.86 -24.79 -0.92
CA ARG A 177 0.01 -25.88 -0.46
C ARG A 177 0.39 -25.74 1.01
N GLY A 178 0.71 -24.54 1.47
CA GLY A 178 0.99 -24.30 2.90
C GLY A 178 -0.20 -24.70 3.78
N PHE A 179 -1.41 -24.37 3.35
CA PHE A 179 -2.63 -24.72 4.08
C PHE A 179 -2.93 -26.21 4.06
N LEU A 180 -2.78 -26.86 2.90
CA LEU A 180 -2.96 -28.31 2.77
C LEU A 180 -1.98 -29.09 3.67
N LYS A 181 -0.72 -28.65 3.74
CA LYS A 181 0.27 -29.24 4.66
C LYS A 181 -0.16 -29.13 6.12
N TYR A 182 -0.68 -27.97 6.52
CA TYR A 182 -1.21 -27.77 7.87
C TYR A 182 -2.42 -28.69 8.15
N LEU A 183 -3.35 -28.81 7.20
CA LEU A 183 -4.51 -29.71 7.35
C LEU A 183 -4.10 -31.18 7.51
N TYR A 184 -3.05 -31.61 6.81
CA TYR A 184 -2.53 -32.97 6.90
C TYR A 184 -1.71 -33.21 8.16
N HIS A 185 -0.59 -32.48 8.31
CA HIS A 185 0.42 -32.77 9.35
C HIS A 185 0.00 -32.30 10.75
N GLU A 186 -0.60 -31.11 10.87
CA GLU A 186 -0.87 -30.49 12.17
C GLU A 186 -2.28 -30.81 12.69
N ARG A 187 -3.24 -31.06 11.78
CA ARG A 187 -4.65 -31.23 12.14
C ARG A 187 -5.23 -32.60 11.81
N GLY A 188 -4.58 -33.40 10.95
CA GLY A 188 -5.07 -34.72 10.54
C GLY A 188 -6.47 -34.72 9.90
N ILE A 189 -6.91 -33.59 9.34
CA ILE A 189 -8.27 -33.46 8.77
C ILE A 189 -8.36 -34.16 7.42
N ILE A 190 -7.31 -34.07 6.61
CA ILE A 190 -7.21 -34.77 5.33
C ILE A 190 -6.44 -36.07 5.52
N GLY A 191 -6.93 -37.16 4.94
CA GLY A 191 -6.30 -38.49 5.07
C GLY A 191 -5.05 -38.68 4.19
N LYS A 192 -4.79 -37.78 3.23
CA LYS A 192 -3.66 -37.85 2.30
C LYS A 192 -3.03 -36.47 2.12
N ASP A 193 -1.72 -36.41 1.92
CA ASP A 193 -1.04 -35.16 1.61
C ASP A 193 -1.32 -34.74 0.16
N LEU A 194 -2.22 -33.77 -0.01
CA LEU A 194 -2.58 -33.20 -1.31
C LEU A 194 -1.61 -32.09 -1.76
N ALA A 195 -0.74 -31.58 -0.89
CA ALA A 195 0.11 -30.44 -1.22
C ALA A 195 1.13 -30.73 -2.34
N PRO A 196 1.80 -31.91 -2.40
CA PRO A 196 2.70 -32.27 -3.49
C PRO A 196 1.99 -32.43 -4.84
N LEU A 197 0.72 -32.84 -4.81
CA LEU A 197 -0.08 -33.10 -6.01
C LEU A 197 -0.51 -31.81 -6.72
N LEU A 198 -0.52 -30.67 -6.02
CA LEU A 198 -0.81 -29.37 -6.60
C LEU A 198 0.37 -28.87 -7.45
N VAL A 199 0.50 -29.40 -8.66
CA VAL A 199 1.53 -29.03 -9.63
C VAL A 199 1.04 -27.85 -10.47
N GLY A 200 1.75 -26.72 -10.38
CA GLY A 200 1.48 -25.55 -11.21
C GLY A 200 1.92 -25.78 -12.67
N PRO A 201 1.40 -25.00 -13.63
CA PRO A 201 1.80 -25.10 -15.03
C PRO A 201 3.32 -24.94 -15.18
N ARG A 202 3.91 -25.73 -16.08
CA ARG A 202 5.34 -25.61 -16.43
C ARG A 202 5.59 -24.22 -17.03
N TRP A 203 6.65 -23.56 -16.56
CA TRP A 203 7.00 -22.23 -17.02
C TRP A 203 8.10 -22.32 -18.06
N PHE A 204 7.78 -21.98 -19.30
CA PHE A 204 8.79 -21.71 -20.33
C PHE A 204 9.27 -20.27 -20.18
N GLU A 205 10.59 -20.09 -20.19
CA GLU A 205 11.24 -18.83 -19.86
C GLU A 205 10.73 -17.69 -20.76
N LYS A 206 9.88 -16.80 -20.20
CA LYS A 206 9.45 -15.58 -20.91
C LYS A 206 10.64 -14.64 -21.03
N THR A 207 10.62 -13.76 -22.03
CA THR A 207 11.60 -12.68 -22.22
C THR A 207 11.78 -11.92 -20.91
N LYS A 208 12.93 -12.09 -20.25
CA LYS A 208 13.21 -11.42 -18.99
C LYS A 208 13.29 -9.92 -19.25
N PRO A 209 12.74 -9.06 -18.38
CA PRO A 209 12.99 -7.63 -18.49
C PRO A 209 14.51 -7.38 -18.43
N PRO A 210 14.99 -6.27 -19.04
CA PRO A 210 16.39 -5.90 -18.96
C PRO A 210 16.80 -5.81 -17.49
N LYS A 211 17.87 -6.53 -17.14
CA LYS A 211 18.36 -6.61 -15.75
C LYS A 211 19.08 -5.35 -15.29
N PHE A 212 19.53 -4.54 -16.24
CA PHE A 212 20.31 -3.33 -16.01
C PHE A 212 20.04 -2.29 -17.10
N LEU A 213 20.32 -1.03 -16.78
CA LEU A 213 20.34 0.06 -17.75
C LEU A 213 21.76 0.24 -18.28
N ARG A 214 21.91 0.44 -19.59
CA ARG A 214 23.19 0.79 -20.22
C ARG A 214 23.60 2.21 -19.83
N PRO A 215 24.90 2.57 -19.87
CA PRO A 215 25.37 3.89 -19.46
C PRO A 215 24.65 5.08 -20.13
N HIS A 216 24.31 4.97 -21.41
CA HIS A 216 23.56 6.00 -22.12
C HIS A 216 22.09 6.11 -21.68
N GLU A 217 21.47 5.00 -21.27
CA GLU A 217 20.11 4.98 -20.72
C GLU A 217 20.08 5.59 -19.32
N VAL A 218 21.09 5.31 -18.50
CA VAL A 218 21.28 5.96 -17.20
C VAL A 218 21.46 7.47 -17.37
N LYS A 219 22.30 7.89 -18.33
CA LYS A 219 22.47 9.32 -18.65
C LYS A 219 21.14 9.94 -19.08
N LYS A 220 20.39 9.29 -19.97
CA LYS A 220 19.06 9.74 -20.42
C LYS A 220 18.08 9.85 -19.25
N LEU A 221 18.10 8.90 -18.31
CA LEU A 221 17.27 8.93 -17.10
C LEU A 221 17.59 10.15 -16.24
N PHE A 222 18.87 10.42 -15.94
CA PHE A 222 19.21 11.59 -15.13
C PHE A 222 18.97 12.92 -15.87
N CYS A 223 19.16 12.96 -17.18
CA CYS A 223 18.87 14.15 -18.00
C CYS A 223 17.37 14.48 -18.09
N SER A 224 16.47 13.50 -17.91
CA SER A 224 15.03 13.75 -17.95
C SER A 224 14.48 14.34 -16.65
N LEU A 225 15.27 14.40 -15.57
CA LEU A 225 14.84 14.91 -14.27
C LEU A 225 14.99 16.44 -14.21
N HIS A 226 13.86 17.13 -14.10
CA HIS A 226 13.81 18.59 -14.13
C HIS A 226 13.97 19.19 -12.72
N LEU A 227 15.10 19.83 -12.41
CA LEU A 227 15.40 20.35 -11.07
C LEU A 227 14.74 21.71 -10.74
N LYS A 228 13.80 22.18 -11.58
CA LYS A 228 13.15 23.48 -11.41
C LYS A 228 12.01 23.48 -10.40
N THR A 229 11.45 22.30 -10.08
CA THR A 229 10.34 22.16 -9.13
C THR A 229 10.78 21.36 -7.91
N PRO A 230 10.17 21.59 -6.73
CA PRO A 230 10.39 20.76 -5.55
C PRO A 230 10.13 19.25 -5.78
N VAL A 231 9.16 18.88 -6.63
CA VAL A 231 8.99 17.48 -7.08
C VAL A 231 10.24 16.96 -7.75
N GLY A 232 10.76 17.72 -8.71
CA GLY A 232 11.90 17.33 -9.51
C GLY A 232 13.15 17.15 -8.67
N ILE A 233 13.40 18.06 -7.72
CA ILE A 233 14.50 17.95 -6.76
C ILE A 233 14.33 16.72 -5.86
N ARG A 234 13.11 16.47 -5.34
CA ARG A 234 12.82 15.26 -4.55
C ARG A 234 13.04 13.98 -5.35
N THR A 235 12.50 13.91 -6.56
CA THR A 235 12.65 12.76 -7.45
C THR A 235 14.12 12.52 -7.79
N TYR A 236 14.88 13.59 -8.03
CA TYR A 236 16.32 13.49 -8.28
C TYR A 236 17.08 12.89 -7.09
N ALA A 237 16.78 13.30 -5.86
CA ALA A 237 17.37 12.70 -4.66
C ALA A 237 16.98 11.22 -4.50
N ILE A 238 15.71 10.87 -4.71
CA ILE A 238 15.21 9.48 -4.65
C ILE A 238 15.91 8.59 -5.68
N VAL A 239 16.05 9.06 -6.92
CA VAL A 239 16.72 8.29 -7.99
C VAL A 239 18.22 8.15 -7.69
N HIS A 240 18.88 9.15 -7.11
CA HIS A 240 20.27 9.04 -6.65
C HIS A 240 20.44 7.97 -5.57
N LEU A 241 19.56 7.96 -4.57
CA LEU A 241 19.56 6.93 -3.51
C LEU A 241 19.33 5.53 -4.09
N ALA A 242 18.37 5.38 -5.00
CA ALA A 242 18.10 4.09 -5.65
C ALA A 242 19.28 3.61 -6.50
N TYR A 243 19.88 4.50 -7.30
CA TYR A 243 20.94 4.15 -8.25
C TYR A 243 22.28 3.88 -7.58
N PHE A 244 22.73 4.76 -6.66
CA PHE A 244 24.06 4.66 -6.06
C PHE A 244 24.11 3.74 -4.84
N LEU A 245 23.03 3.65 -4.05
CA LEU A 245 22.98 2.85 -2.84
C LEU A 245 22.13 1.58 -2.98
N GLY A 246 21.46 1.39 -4.12
CA GLY A 246 20.64 0.20 -4.38
C GLY A 246 19.43 0.07 -3.45
N LEU A 247 18.96 1.18 -2.88
CA LEU A 247 17.89 1.16 -1.89
C LEU A 247 16.54 0.83 -2.52
N ARG A 248 15.76 0.01 -1.82
CA ARG A 248 14.38 -0.31 -2.22
C ARG A 248 13.48 0.90 -1.98
N PRO A 249 12.39 1.08 -2.75
CA PRO A 249 11.46 2.19 -2.55
C PRO A 249 10.95 2.32 -1.11
N VAL A 250 10.70 1.19 -0.43
CA VAL A 250 10.25 1.19 0.97
C VAL A 250 11.35 1.66 1.93
N GLU A 251 12.62 1.34 1.66
CA GLU A 251 13.76 1.80 2.45
C GLU A 251 13.90 3.32 2.27
N ILE A 252 13.90 3.81 1.02
CA ILE A 252 14.01 5.25 0.73
C ILE A 252 12.86 6.04 1.39
N SER A 253 11.64 5.53 1.32
CA SER A 253 10.45 6.22 1.88
C SER A 253 10.45 6.34 3.41
N ARG A 254 11.31 5.59 4.11
CA ARG A 254 11.39 5.56 5.57
C ARG A 254 12.58 6.31 6.14
N ILE A 255 13.48 6.81 5.29
CA ILE A 255 14.63 7.60 5.71
C ILE A 255 14.12 8.88 6.38
N THR A 256 14.57 9.12 7.59
CA THR A 256 14.38 10.36 8.35
C THR A 256 15.61 11.26 8.23
N LEU A 257 15.50 12.51 8.64
CA LEU A 257 16.68 13.39 8.66
C LEU A 257 17.75 12.94 9.67
N ASP A 258 17.34 12.27 10.75
CA ASP A 258 18.25 11.78 11.79
C ASP A 258 19.06 10.56 11.33
N ASP A 259 18.63 9.90 10.26
CA ASP A 259 19.36 8.80 9.63
C ASP A 259 20.55 9.29 8.77
N ILE A 260 20.62 10.59 8.44
CA ILE A 260 21.58 11.15 7.48
C ILE A 260 22.70 11.93 8.20
N PHE A 261 23.92 11.40 8.13
CA PHE A 261 25.11 12.03 8.71
C PHE A 261 25.91 12.74 7.62
N PHE A 262 25.49 13.96 7.26
CA PHE A 262 26.12 14.74 6.18
C PHE A 262 27.62 14.98 6.38
N SER A 263 28.07 15.20 7.62
CA SER A 263 29.49 15.45 7.93
C SER A 263 30.38 14.22 7.73
N LYS A 264 29.84 13.03 8.03
CA LYS A 264 30.54 11.76 7.84
C LYS A 264 30.33 11.16 6.44
N GLY A 265 29.32 11.65 5.73
CA GLY A 265 28.88 11.07 4.47
C GLY A 265 28.29 9.67 4.65
N GLU A 266 27.51 9.47 5.71
CA GLU A 266 26.93 8.16 6.06
C GLU A 266 25.39 8.23 6.10
N LEU A 267 24.76 7.11 5.78
CA LEU A 267 23.32 6.90 5.92
C LEU A 267 23.07 5.65 6.76
N ILE A 268 22.36 5.80 7.88
CA ILE A 268 21.96 4.71 8.75
C ILE A 268 20.58 4.22 8.33
N LEU A 269 20.43 2.92 8.11
CA LEU A 269 19.14 2.28 7.87
C LEU A 269 18.84 1.41 9.08
N SER A 270 18.07 1.96 10.02
CA SER A 270 17.68 1.30 11.28
C SER A 270 16.85 0.04 11.06
N THR A 271 16.03 -0.01 10.01
CA THR A 271 15.19 -1.17 9.67
C THR A 271 15.39 -1.61 8.23
N ARG A 272 15.78 -2.87 8.03
CA ARG A 272 15.83 -3.51 6.69
C ARG A 272 15.18 -4.89 6.71
N LYS A 273 15.37 -5.63 5.61
CA LYS A 273 14.93 -7.02 5.50
C LYS A 273 15.49 -7.82 6.68
N ALA A 274 14.59 -8.54 7.37
CA ALA A 274 14.90 -9.31 8.57
C ALA A 274 15.46 -8.48 9.73
N ASP A 275 15.05 -7.21 9.85
CA ASP A 275 15.44 -6.29 10.92
C ASP A 275 16.96 -6.16 11.13
N ASN A 276 17.71 -6.26 10.04
CA ASN A 276 19.17 -6.13 10.06
C ASN A 276 19.60 -4.68 9.71
N PRO A 277 19.97 -3.85 10.70
CA PRO A 277 20.39 -2.47 10.45
C PRO A 277 21.72 -2.40 9.69
N ILE A 278 21.93 -1.34 8.92
CA ILE A 278 23.20 -1.13 8.20
C ILE A 278 23.53 0.36 8.10
N THR A 279 24.82 0.68 8.16
CA THR A 279 25.35 2.00 7.82
C THR A 279 26.01 1.94 6.46
N LEU A 280 25.62 2.85 5.55
CA LEU A 280 26.12 2.90 4.18
C LEU A 280 26.95 4.16 3.96
N PRO A 281 28.14 4.06 3.33
CA PRO A 281 28.85 5.24 2.85
C PRO A 281 28.07 5.86 1.68
N VAL A 282 27.92 7.18 1.71
CA VAL A 282 27.11 7.93 0.76
C VAL A 282 28.04 8.74 -0.15
N PRO A 283 28.02 8.50 -1.47
CA PRO A 283 28.81 9.29 -2.41
C PRO A 283 28.44 10.77 -2.35
N GLU A 284 29.43 11.65 -2.56
CA GLU A 284 29.26 13.10 -2.52
C GLU A 284 28.12 13.61 -3.41
N LYS A 285 27.94 13.01 -4.60
CA LYS A 285 26.84 13.36 -5.52
C LYS A 285 25.46 13.12 -4.90
N VAL A 286 25.31 12.04 -4.13
CA VAL A 286 24.06 11.69 -3.45
C VAL A 286 23.84 12.62 -2.26
N LEU A 287 24.88 12.91 -1.48
CA LEU A 287 24.82 13.90 -0.38
C LEU A 287 24.38 15.27 -0.90
N LYS A 288 24.95 15.74 -2.01
CA LYS A 288 24.55 17.01 -2.65
C LYS A 288 23.09 17.00 -3.10
N ALA A 289 22.63 15.90 -3.70
CA ALA A 289 21.23 15.76 -4.10
C ALA A 289 20.27 15.78 -2.91
N MET A 290 20.62 15.08 -1.81
CA MET A 290 19.85 15.10 -0.57
C MET A 290 19.85 16.49 0.09
N ALA A 291 21.01 17.14 0.18
CA ALA A 291 21.13 18.49 0.73
C ALA A 291 20.31 19.51 -0.06
N ALA A 292 20.33 19.42 -1.41
CA ALA A 292 19.50 20.25 -2.26
C ALA A 292 18.00 20.06 -1.98
N TYR A 293 17.57 18.82 -1.75
CA TYR A 293 16.19 18.53 -1.36
C TYR A 293 15.85 19.15 0.01
N VAL A 294 16.68 18.90 1.02
CA VAL A 294 16.45 19.40 2.39
C VAL A 294 16.39 20.93 2.44
N LEU A 295 17.29 21.61 1.72
CA LEU A 295 17.40 23.07 1.76
C LEU A 295 16.38 23.79 0.87
N LYS A 296 16.05 23.24 -0.30
CA LYS A 296 15.30 23.99 -1.34
C LYS A 296 13.92 23.44 -1.66
N ALA A 297 13.60 22.20 -1.30
CA ALA A 297 12.40 21.51 -1.78
C ALA A 297 11.55 20.83 -0.70
N ARG A 298 12.11 20.54 0.47
CA ARG A 298 11.38 19.95 1.59
C ARG A 298 10.41 20.99 2.18
N PRO A 299 9.10 20.69 2.26
CA PRO A 299 8.14 21.56 2.95
C PRO A 299 8.49 21.69 4.43
N LYS A 300 8.13 22.83 5.04
CA LYS A 300 8.21 22.99 6.49
C LYS A 300 7.22 22.01 7.13
N SER A 301 7.75 21.05 7.89
CA SER A 301 6.99 20.04 8.62
C SER A 301 7.60 19.88 10.00
N PRO A 302 6.79 19.71 11.07
CA PRO A 302 7.30 19.39 12.40
C PRO A 302 7.96 18.00 12.46
N ASP A 303 7.52 17.07 11.60
CA ASP A 303 8.16 15.76 11.46
C ASP A 303 9.55 15.94 10.85
N ARG A 304 10.59 15.40 11.50
CA ARG A 304 11.98 15.40 11.02
C ARG A 304 12.30 14.16 10.20
#